data_AF-A6GAI7-F1
#
_entry.id   AF-A6GAI7-F1
#
_cell.length_a   1.000
_cell.length_b   1.000
_cell.length_c   1.000
_cell.angle_alpha   90.00
_cell.angle_beta   90.00
_cell.angle_gamma   90.00
#
_symmetry.space_group_name_H-M   'P 1'
#
loop_
_entity.id
_entity.type
_entity.pdbx_description
1 polymer ?
#
loop_
_entity_poly.entity_id
_entity_poly.type
_entity_poly.pdbx_seq_one_letter_code
_entity_poly.pdbx_strand_id
1 'polypeptide(L)'
;MSFVLLLGADNRSAKVTGRTDTMMLVAFRERDGAVAAFSVPRDLWIELPDVGTLHEDGRDHARVSSVMRVGEVRVGRGQGMALLRETLRLNLGVEVDRYALIDMQGFVAVVDTLGGVEVEVACPIMDCFWLDGPDQPCTMMDVPAGAVTMDGATALAFSRSRHGTGDRDRTRRQQAVMLAFARTLK
;
A
#
# COMPACT_ATOMS: atom_id res chain seq x y z
N MET A 1 7.27 -0.91 20.92
CA MET A 1 6.38 -1.41 19.85
C MET A 1 6.90 -0.76 18.61
N SER A 2 7.29 -1.55 17.63
CA SER A 2 8.15 -1.10 16.55
C SER A 2 7.34 -1.14 15.25
N PHE A 3 7.37 -0.07 14.46
CA PHE A 3 6.54 0.06 13.26
C PHE A 3 7.38 0.03 11.99
N VAL A 4 7.02 -0.86 11.08
CA VAL A 4 7.56 -0.95 9.73
C VAL A 4 6.51 -0.48 8.74
N LEU A 5 6.84 0.52 7.94
CA LEU A 5 5.97 1.02 6.87
C LEU A 5 6.28 0.31 5.55
N LEU A 6 5.34 -0.48 5.06
CA LEU A 6 5.39 -1.10 3.74
C LEU A 6 4.74 -0.16 2.73
N LEU A 7 5.49 0.24 1.72
CA LEU A 7 5.05 1.12 0.65
C LEU A 7 4.97 0.34 -0.66
N GLY A 8 3.75 0.21 -1.19
CA GLY A 8 3.51 -0.28 -2.55
C GLY A 8 3.60 0.88 -3.55
N ALA A 9 4.57 0.82 -4.46
CA ALA A 9 4.73 1.81 -5.52
C ALA A 9 4.61 1.15 -6.90
N ASP A 10 3.80 1.74 -7.80
CA ASP A 10 3.78 1.40 -9.22
C ASP A 10 4.98 2.04 -9.92
N ASN A 11 6.18 1.58 -9.55
CA ASN A 11 7.43 2.10 -10.09
C ASN A 11 7.80 1.37 -11.38
N ARG A 12 7.18 1.78 -12.49
CA ARG A 12 7.72 1.50 -13.83
C ARG A 12 9.03 2.24 -14.13
N SER A 13 9.47 3.11 -13.23
CA SER A 13 10.77 3.78 -13.28
C SER A 13 11.35 3.84 -11.88
N ALA A 14 12.64 3.54 -11.72
CA ALA A 14 13.38 3.42 -10.46
C ALA A 14 13.53 4.72 -9.64
N LYS A 15 12.56 5.63 -9.68
CA LYS A 15 12.56 6.89 -8.92
C LYS A 15 11.58 6.80 -7.75
N VAL A 16 12.05 7.15 -6.56
CA VAL A 16 11.28 7.28 -5.30
C VAL A 16 10.31 8.50 -5.35
N THR A 17 9.93 8.95 -6.54
CA THR A 17 9.04 10.11 -6.78
C THR A 17 7.62 9.69 -7.14
N GLY A 18 7.34 8.38 -7.17
CA GLY A 18 6.01 7.82 -7.47
C GLY A 18 4.99 8.11 -6.38
N ARG A 19 3.71 8.18 -6.77
CA ARG A 19 2.60 8.14 -5.81
C ARG A 19 2.61 6.78 -5.13
N THR A 20 2.55 6.75 -3.80
CA THR A 20 2.37 5.49 -3.08
C THR A 20 0.91 5.10 -3.17
N ASP A 21 0.61 4.04 -3.92
CA ASP A 21 -0.75 3.59 -4.14
C ASP A 21 -1.25 2.68 -3.01
N THR A 22 -0.34 2.03 -2.27
CA THR A 22 -0.67 1.21 -1.09
C THR A 22 0.28 1.50 0.06
N MET A 23 -0.25 1.73 1.25
CA MET A 23 0.53 1.89 2.48
C MET A 23 0.01 0.94 3.55
N MET A 24 0.93 0.21 4.18
CA MET A 24 0.62 -0.66 5.31
C MET A 24 1.62 -0.44 6.43
N LEU A 25 1.10 -0.17 7.62
CA LEU A 25 1.86 -0.14 8.85
C LEU A 25 1.82 -1.53 9.47
N VAL A 26 3.00 -2.14 9.62
CA VAL A 26 3.17 -3.39 10.35
C VAL A 26 3.77 -3.07 11.71
N ALA A 27 3.02 -3.37 12.76
CA ALA A 27 3.41 -3.19 14.15
C ALA A 27 3.92 -4.52 14.70
N PHE A 28 5.13 -4.49 15.26
CA PHE A 28 5.76 -5.62 15.94
C PHE A 28 5.82 -5.34 17.44
N ARG A 29 5.32 -6.28 18.24
CA ARG A 29 5.44 -6.25 19.69
C ARG A 29 6.58 -7.18 20.12
N GLU A 30 7.71 -6.57 20.45
CA GLU A 30 8.95 -7.30 20.80
C GLU A 30 8.80 -8.25 21.99
N ARG A 31 7.89 -7.95 22.93
CA ARG A 31 7.73 -8.73 24.17
C ARG A 31 7.26 -10.16 23.93
N ASP A 32 6.40 -10.38 22.93
CA ASP A 32 5.75 -11.66 22.66
C ASP A 32 5.74 -12.04 21.18
N GLY A 33 6.42 -11.26 20.34
CA GLY A 33 6.50 -11.49 18.90
C GLY A 33 5.20 -11.20 18.15
N ALA A 34 4.18 -10.61 18.80
CA ALA A 34 2.90 -10.38 18.14
C ALA A 34 3.03 -9.38 16.99
N VAL A 35 2.47 -9.75 15.84
CA VAL A 35 2.43 -8.92 14.63
C VAL A 35 1.01 -8.45 14.38
N ALA A 36 0.84 -7.16 14.10
CA ALA A 36 -0.40 -6.58 13.60
C ALA A 36 -0.10 -5.74 12.37
N ALA A 37 -0.99 -5.72 11.39
CA ALA A 37 -0.83 -4.86 10.23
C ALA A 37 -2.12 -4.09 9.94
N PHE A 38 -1.96 -2.83 9.54
CA PHE A 38 -3.05 -1.91 9.28
C PHE A 38 -2.79 -1.17 7.97
N SER A 39 -3.80 -1.11 7.11
CA SER A 39 -3.72 -0.33 5.86
C SER A 39 -3.99 1.15 6.15
N VAL A 40 -3.15 2.02 5.60
CA VAL A 40 -3.39 3.47 5.59
C VAL A 40 -4.07 3.82 4.26
N PRO A 41 -5.35 4.28 4.27
CA PRO A 41 -6.07 4.59 3.04
C PRO A 41 -5.38 5.70 2.24
N ARG A 42 -5.11 5.48 0.95
CA ARG A 42 -4.36 6.42 0.08
C ARG A 42 -4.92 7.85 0.02
N ASP A 43 -6.25 7.96 0.20
CA ASP A 43 -7.01 9.21 0.12
C ASP A 43 -7.29 9.80 1.50
N LEU A 44 -6.71 9.24 2.57
CA LEU A 44 -6.79 9.82 3.91
C LEU A 44 -6.27 11.27 3.85
N TRP A 45 -7.16 12.20 4.21
CA TRP A 45 -6.88 13.63 4.27
C TRP A 45 -6.23 13.93 5.62
N ILE A 46 -4.98 14.40 5.58
CA ILE A 46 -4.14 14.54 6.77
C ILE A 46 -3.42 15.87 6.79
N GLU A 47 -3.14 16.35 8.00
CA GLU A 47 -2.40 17.58 8.27
C GLU A 47 -0.92 17.36 7.92
N LEU A 48 -0.33 18.30 7.20
CA LEU A 48 1.09 18.34 6.92
C LEU A 48 1.81 19.04 8.08
N PRO A 49 2.97 18.55 8.51
CA PRO A 49 3.76 19.24 9.52
C PRO A 49 4.25 20.58 8.97
N ASP A 50 4.41 21.55 9.88
CA ASP A 50 4.91 22.88 9.57
C ASP A 50 6.42 22.85 9.29
N VAL A 51 6.79 22.43 8.07
CA VAL A 51 8.17 22.34 7.61
C VAL A 51 8.38 23.19 6.35
N GLY A 52 9.14 24.28 6.50
CA GLY A 52 9.55 25.14 5.38
C GLY A 52 8.37 25.85 4.70
N THR A 53 8.32 25.79 3.37
CA THR A 53 7.39 26.58 2.53
C THR A 53 6.02 25.92 2.32
N LEU A 54 5.72 24.80 3.00
CA LEU A 54 4.48 24.04 2.77
C LEU A 54 3.23 24.88 3.01
N HIS A 55 3.25 25.70 4.06
CA HIS A 55 2.13 26.56 4.47
C HIS A 55 2.10 27.92 3.78
N GLU A 56 3.13 28.30 3.02
CA GLU A 56 3.18 29.59 2.31
C GLU A 56 2.09 29.73 1.25
N ASP A 57 1.61 28.60 0.70
CA ASP A 57 0.48 28.53 -0.24
C ASP A 57 -0.89 28.39 0.45
N GLY A 58 -0.96 28.39 1.79
CA GLY A 58 -2.17 28.08 2.55
C GLY A 58 -2.60 26.60 2.47
N ARG A 59 -1.67 25.69 2.15
CA ARG A 59 -1.91 24.24 2.11
C ARG A 59 -1.29 23.56 3.33
N ASP A 60 -2.12 23.37 4.34
CA ASP A 60 -1.80 22.66 5.59
C ASP A 60 -2.24 21.18 5.56
N HIS A 61 -2.97 20.73 4.54
CA HIS A 61 -3.42 19.36 4.40
C HIS A 61 -3.18 18.78 3.01
N ALA A 62 -3.02 17.45 2.95
CA ALA A 62 -2.95 16.71 1.70
C ALA A 62 -3.53 15.30 1.85
N ARG A 63 -3.75 14.63 0.72
CA ARG A 63 -3.94 13.17 0.71
C ARG A 63 -2.62 12.50 1.03
N VAL A 64 -2.63 11.50 1.91
CA VAL A 64 -1.42 10.77 2.34
C VAL A 64 -0.58 10.25 1.16
N SER A 65 -1.22 9.77 0.09
CA SER A 65 -0.55 9.26 -1.11
C SER A 65 0.28 10.30 -1.87
N SER A 66 0.07 11.59 -1.60
CA SER A 66 0.80 12.69 -2.23
C SER A 66 1.95 13.22 -1.38
N VAL A 67 2.03 12.86 -0.10
CA VAL A 67 2.98 13.44 0.87
C VAL A 67 4.43 13.21 0.46
N MET A 68 4.78 11.99 0.03
CA MET A 68 6.12 11.68 -0.50
C MET A 68 6.53 12.65 -1.60
N ARG A 69 5.63 12.87 -2.59
CA ARG A 69 5.90 13.79 -3.70
C ARG A 69 5.95 15.25 -3.26
N VAL A 70 5.11 15.64 -2.30
CA VAL A 70 5.15 16.98 -1.70
C VAL A 70 6.51 17.23 -1.05
N GLY A 71 7.04 16.28 -0.28
CA GLY A 71 8.36 16.39 0.33
C GLY A 71 9.46 16.55 -0.71
N GLU A 72 9.48 15.70 -1.74
CA GLU A 72 10.47 15.78 -2.82
C GLU A 72 10.47 17.11 -3.58
N VAL A 73 9.28 17.70 -3.81
CA VAL A 73 9.12 18.88 -4.66
C VAL A 73 9.22 20.18 -3.87
N ARG A 74 8.65 20.24 -2.66
CA ARG A 74 8.51 21.48 -1.89
C ARG A 74 9.53 21.63 -0.77
N VAL A 75 9.92 20.52 -0.13
CA VAL A 75 10.89 20.55 0.97
C VAL A 75 12.30 20.37 0.41
N GLY A 76 12.48 19.39 -0.48
CA GLY A 76 13.73 19.17 -1.20
C GLY A 76 13.91 17.72 -1.63
N ARG A 77 14.89 17.49 -2.51
CA ARG A 77 15.20 16.14 -3.01
C ARG A 77 15.60 15.21 -1.85
N GLY A 78 14.98 14.04 -1.79
CA GLY A 78 15.17 13.03 -0.73
C GLY A 78 14.34 13.27 0.53
N GLN A 79 13.52 14.33 0.57
CA GLN A 79 12.72 14.67 1.76
C GLN A 79 11.34 14.02 1.77
N GLY A 80 10.95 13.25 0.74
CA GLY A 80 9.63 12.64 0.65
C GLY A 80 9.32 11.71 1.84
N MET A 81 10.24 10.80 2.15
CA MET A 81 10.06 9.84 3.25
C MET A 81 10.10 10.52 4.62
N ALA A 82 11.01 11.49 4.81
CA ALA A 82 11.11 12.23 6.05
C ALA A 82 9.79 12.97 6.34
N LEU A 83 9.22 13.63 5.33
CA LEU A 83 7.91 14.28 5.45
C LEU A 83 6.81 13.25 5.76
N LEU A 84 6.74 12.13 5.03
CA LEU A 84 5.71 11.11 5.28
C LEU A 84 5.77 10.57 6.71
N ARG A 85 6.97 10.26 7.24
CA ARG A 85 7.13 9.78 8.62
C ARG A 85 6.60 10.79 9.63
N GLU A 86 6.96 12.05 9.45
CA GLU A 86 6.52 13.12 10.35
C GLU A 86 5.01 13.37 10.26
N THR A 87 4.45 13.33 9.05
CA THR A 87 3.01 13.41 8.84
C THR A 87 2.26 12.25 9.52
N LEU A 88 2.75 11.01 9.42
CA LEU A 88 2.13 9.86 10.10
C LEU A 88 2.25 9.97 11.63
N ARG A 89 3.39 10.47 12.13
CA ARG A 89 3.59 10.75 13.55
C ARG A 89 2.59 11.78 14.05
N LEU A 90 2.41 12.89 13.34
CA LEU A 90 1.50 13.98 13.68
C LEU A 90 0.04 13.52 13.73
N ASN A 91 -0.41 12.80 12.70
CA ASN A 91 -1.84 12.48 12.54
C ASN A 91 -2.26 11.17 13.23
N LEU A 92 -1.37 10.19 13.29
CA LEU A 92 -1.68 8.85 13.80
C LEU A 92 -0.94 8.50 15.10
N GLY A 93 -0.01 9.34 15.55
CA GLY A 93 0.85 9.05 16.71
C GLY A 93 1.82 7.88 16.47
N VAL A 94 2.03 7.49 15.21
CA VAL A 94 2.85 6.33 14.84
C VAL A 94 4.24 6.79 14.42
N GLU A 95 5.25 6.40 15.20
CA GLU A 95 6.65 6.57 14.83
C GLU A 95 7.12 5.39 13.98
N VAL A 96 7.32 5.64 12.68
CA VAL A 96 7.81 4.62 11.75
C VAL A 96 9.31 4.46 11.92
N ASP A 97 9.75 3.29 12.39
CA ASP A 97 11.16 2.98 12.64
C ASP A 97 11.91 2.62 11.36
N ARG A 98 11.24 1.85 10.49
CA ARG A 98 11.80 1.32 9.23
C ARG A 98 10.75 1.40 8.15
N TYR A 99 11.18 1.43 6.89
CA TYR A 99 10.28 1.29 5.76
C TYR A 99 10.87 0.33 4.73
N ALA A 100 9.99 -0.35 4.02
CA ALA A 100 10.34 -1.14 2.85
C ALA A 100 9.49 -0.66 1.68
N LEU A 101 10.13 -0.35 0.57
CA LEU A 101 9.45 -0.12 -0.69
C LEU A 101 9.35 -1.47 -1.41
N ILE A 102 8.14 -1.94 -1.62
CA ILE A 102 7.87 -3.20 -2.29
C ILE A 102 7.26 -2.84 -3.64
N ASP A 103 7.93 -3.27 -4.71
CA ASP A 103 7.36 -3.23 -6.04
C ASP A 103 6.43 -4.43 -6.25
N MET A 104 5.84 -4.54 -7.43
CA MET A 104 4.88 -5.61 -7.72
C MET A 104 5.50 -7.00 -7.67
N GLN A 105 6.75 -7.14 -8.11
CA GLN A 105 7.45 -8.42 -8.10
C GLN A 105 7.77 -8.84 -6.67
N GLY A 106 8.23 -7.91 -5.84
CA GLY A 106 8.45 -8.13 -4.42
C GLY A 106 7.16 -8.54 -3.70
N PHE A 107 6.02 -7.93 -4.05
CA PHE A 107 4.72 -8.34 -3.48
C PHE A 107 4.39 -9.80 -3.83
N VAL A 108 4.48 -10.16 -5.11
CA VAL A 108 4.22 -11.53 -5.60
C VAL A 108 5.12 -12.54 -4.87
N ALA A 109 6.42 -12.26 -4.83
CA ALA A 109 7.41 -13.13 -4.19
C ALA A 109 7.12 -13.36 -2.70
N VAL A 110 6.69 -12.32 -1.97
CA VAL A 110 6.35 -12.48 -0.54
C VAL A 110 5.10 -13.36 -0.38
N VAL A 111 4.04 -13.15 -1.17
CA VAL A 111 2.83 -14.02 -1.11
C VAL A 111 3.18 -15.47 -1.40
N ASP A 112 3.95 -15.71 -2.47
CA ASP A 112 4.32 -17.05 -2.90
C ASP A 112 5.20 -17.74 -1.85
N THR A 113 6.10 -17.00 -1.19
CA THR A 113 6.93 -17.51 -0.10
C THR A 113 6.10 -17.94 1.11
N LEU A 114 4.96 -17.29 1.35
CA LEU A 114 4.02 -17.67 2.41
C LEU A 114 3.13 -18.87 2.00
N GLY A 115 3.23 -19.37 0.77
CA GLY A 115 2.36 -20.41 0.23
C GLY A 115 0.97 -19.90 -0.18
N GLY A 116 0.83 -18.60 -0.40
CA GLY A 116 -0.42 -17.92 -0.69
C GLY A 116 -1.03 -17.21 0.52
N VAL A 117 -2.09 -16.43 0.27
CA VAL A 117 -2.85 -15.71 1.30
C VAL A 117 -4.35 -15.97 1.15
N GLU A 118 -5.04 -16.27 2.25
CA GLU A 118 -6.49 -16.49 2.26
C GLU A 118 -7.24 -15.15 2.40
N VAL A 119 -7.89 -14.74 1.31
CA VAL A 119 -8.60 -13.46 1.21
C VAL A 119 -10.11 -13.70 1.31
N GLU A 120 -10.78 -12.93 2.16
CA GLU A 120 -12.24 -12.88 2.21
C GLU A 120 -12.79 -12.00 1.08
N VAL A 121 -13.31 -12.64 0.04
CA VAL A 121 -13.80 -11.97 -1.17
C VAL A 121 -15.29 -11.67 -1.04
N ALA A 122 -15.63 -10.38 -0.99
CA ALA A 122 -17.01 -9.95 -0.80
C ALA A 122 -17.93 -10.24 -2.00
N CYS A 123 -17.43 -10.05 -3.22
CA CYS A 123 -18.17 -10.26 -4.47
C CYS A 123 -17.26 -10.97 -5.47
N PRO A 124 -17.80 -11.88 -6.30
CA PRO A 124 -17.00 -12.54 -7.32
C PRO A 124 -16.45 -11.50 -8.30
N ILE A 125 -15.25 -11.76 -8.81
CA ILE A 125 -14.61 -10.92 -9.81
C ILE A 125 -13.99 -11.78 -10.89
N MET A 126 -14.34 -11.44 -12.13
CA MET A 126 -13.69 -11.97 -13.32
C MET A 126 -13.07 -10.79 -14.07
N ASP A 127 -11.77 -10.86 -14.34
CA ASP A 127 -11.03 -9.80 -15.01
C ASP A 127 -9.88 -10.37 -15.85
N CYS A 128 -9.55 -9.68 -16.93
CA CYS A 128 -8.42 -9.96 -17.80
C CYS A 128 -7.31 -8.98 -17.39
N PHE A 129 -6.35 -9.46 -16.60
CA PHE A 129 -5.34 -8.62 -15.97
C PHE A 129 -3.96 -8.78 -16.64
N TRP A 130 -3.34 -7.66 -17.01
CA TRP A 130 -2.00 -7.63 -17.59
C TRP A 130 -0.93 -7.47 -16.50
N LEU A 131 -0.34 -8.58 -16.05
CA LEU A 131 0.78 -8.58 -15.09
C LEU A 131 2.03 -7.90 -15.68
N ASP A 132 2.36 -8.24 -16.93
CA ASP A 132 3.62 -7.86 -17.58
C ASP A 132 3.49 -6.70 -18.60
N GLY A 133 2.32 -6.05 -18.64
CA GLY A 133 2.04 -4.92 -19.53
C GLY A 133 1.03 -5.23 -20.64
N PRO A 134 0.51 -4.18 -21.29
CA PRO A 134 -0.64 -4.29 -22.22
C PRO A 134 -0.33 -5.09 -23.49
N ASP A 135 0.95 -5.23 -23.85
CA ASP A 135 1.40 -5.94 -25.04
C ASP A 135 1.51 -7.46 -24.83
N GLN A 136 1.31 -7.95 -23.59
CA GLN A 136 1.33 -9.37 -23.24
C GLN A 136 -0.11 -9.92 -23.19
N PRO A 137 -0.30 -11.25 -23.35
CA PRO A 137 -1.60 -11.85 -23.13
C PRO A 137 -2.03 -11.59 -21.68
N CYS A 138 -3.27 -11.13 -21.49
CA CYS A 138 -3.77 -10.96 -20.14
C CYS A 138 -3.96 -12.31 -19.46
N THR A 139 -3.74 -12.33 -18.16
CA THR A 139 -4.10 -13.46 -17.30
C THR A 139 -5.55 -13.32 -16.91
N MET A 140 -6.37 -14.31 -17.26
CA MET A 140 -7.75 -14.38 -16.77
C MET A 140 -7.71 -14.69 -15.27
N MET A 141 -8.21 -13.76 -14.47
CA MET A 141 -8.49 -13.92 -13.06
C MET A 141 -9.98 -14.22 -12.91
N ASP A 142 -10.32 -15.33 -12.28
CA ASP A 142 -11.68 -15.69 -11.88
C ASP A 142 -11.67 -16.06 -10.40
N VAL A 143 -12.18 -15.15 -9.57
CA VAL A 143 -12.17 -15.25 -8.12
C VAL A 143 -13.61 -15.26 -7.62
N PRO A 144 -14.09 -16.36 -6.99
CA PRO A 144 -15.43 -16.41 -6.43
C PRO A 144 -15.54 -15.59 -5.15
N ALA A 145 -16.78 -15.33 -4.70
CA ALA A 145 -17.01 -14.80 -3.35
C ALA A 145 -16.74 -15.86 -2.27
N GLY A 146 -16.32 -15.43 -1.09
CA GLY A 146 -15.95 -16.27 0.05
C GLY A 146 -14.45 -16.25 0.35
N ALA A 147 -14.01 -17.16 1.21
CA ALA A 147 -12.59 -17.35 1.53
C ALA A 147 -11.87 -18.01 0.34
N VAL A 148 -10.89 -17.32 -0.23
CA VAL A 148 -10.12 -17.79 -1.39
C VAL A 148 -8.63 -17.65 -1.10
N THR A 149 -7.90 -18.75 -1.18
CA THR A 149 -6.44 -18.74 -1.14
C THR A 149 -5.89 -18.29 -2.48
N MET A 150 -5.13 -17.19 -2.47
CA MET A 150 -4.55 -16.59 -3.66
C MET A 150 -3.03 -16.72 -3.64
N ASP A 151 -2.44 -17.13 -4.77
CA ASP A 151 -1.01 -16.96 -5.03
C ASP A 151 -0.67 -15.48 -5.26
N GLY A 152 0.62 -15.16 -5.38
CA GLY A 152 1.08 -13.79 -5.51
C GLY A 152 0.55 -13.09 -6.75
N ALA A 153 0.49 -13.79 -7.89
CA ALA A 153 -0.04 -13.25 -9.13
C ALA A 153 -1.53 -12.91 -9.00
N THR A 154 -2.33 -13.83 -8.46
CA THR A 154 -3.77 -13.66 -8.26
C THR A 154 -4.06 -12.57 -7.22
N ALA A 155 -3.34 -12.55 -6.09
CA ALA A 155 -3.49 -11.53 -5.06
C ALA A 155 -3.14 -10.13 -5.59
N LEU A 156 -2.10 -10.03 -6.43
CA LEU A 156 -1.70 -8.77 -7.06
C LEU A 156 -2.78 -8.31 -8.05
N ALA A 157 -3.22 -9.18 -8.95
CA ALA A 157 -4.28 -8.90 -9.92
C ALA A 157 -5.58 -8.47 -9.21
N PHE A 158 -5.99 -9.20 -8.17
CA PHE A 158 -7.17 -8.92 -7.37
C PHE A 158 -7.10 -7.53 -6.71
N SER A 159 -5.96 -7.21 -6.09
CA SER A 159 -5.75 -5.92 -5.41
C SER A 159 -5.73 -4.72 -6.37
N ARG A 160 -5.39 -4.94 -7.65
CA ARG A 160 -5.25 -3.87 -8.66
C ARG A 160 -6.42 -3.76 -9.61
N SER A 161 -7.26 -4.79 -9.73
CA SER A 161 -8.40 -4.78 -10.63
C SER A 161 -9.31 -3.58 -10.35
N ARG A 162 -9.75 -2.97 -11.44
CA ARG A 162 -10.79 -1.92 -11.49
C ARG A 162 -11.99 -2.37 -12.33
N HIS A 163 -12.01 -3.62 -12.76
CA HIS A 163 -13.03 -4.12 -13.66
C HIS A 163 -14.40 -4.09 -12.99
N GLY A 164 -15.40 -3.61 -13.73
CA GLY A 164 -16.78 -3.47 -13.27
C GLY A 164 -17.00 -2.59 -12.03
N THR A 165 -15.97 -1.87 -11.53
CA THR A 165 -15.98 -1.23 -10.21
C THR A 165 -15.18 0.06 -10.15
N GLY A 166 -15.33 0.84 -9.07
CA GLY A 166 -14.62 2.11 -8.87
C GLY A 166 -13.33 2.01 -8.04
N ASP A 167 -12.61 3.12 -7.87
CA ASP A 167 -11.37 3.16 -7.07
C ASP A 167 -11.58 2.80 -5.59
N ARG A 168 -12.81 2.99 -5.09
CA ARG A 168 -13.23 2.56 -3.74
C ARG A 168 -13.18 1.05 -3.57
N ASP A 169 -13.65 0.30 -4.57
CA ASP A 169 -13.67 -1.17 -4.50
C ASP A 169 -12.27 -1.75 -4.65
N ARG A 170 -11.42 -1.12 -5.48
CA ARG A 170 -9.99 -1.42 -5.51
C ARG A 170 -9.36 -1.23 -4.13
N THR A 171 -9.64 -0.12 -3.46
CA THR A 171 -9.12 0.16 -2.11
C THR A 171 -9.59 -0.90 -1.11
N ARG A 172 -10.86 -1.34 -1.19
CA ARG A 172 -11.38 -2.44 -0.36
C ARG A 172 -10.65 -3.76 -0.62
N ARG A 173 -10.39 -4.11 -1.89
CA ARG A 173 -9.62 -5.32 -2.25
C ARG A 173 -8.19 -5.26 -1.74
N GLN A 174 -7.52 -4.11 -1.87
CA GLN A 174 -6.20 -3.89 -1.27
C GLN A 174 -6.24 -4.11 0.25
N GLN A 175 -7.23 -3.54 0.95
CA GLN A 175 -7.41 -3.76 2.38
C GLN A 175 -7.67 -5.23 2.74
N ALA A 176 -8.47 -5.94 1.95
CA ALA A 176 -8.75 -7.36 2.16
C ALA A 176 -7.47 -8.22 2.04
N VAL A 177 -6.66 -7.98 1.01
CA VAL A 177 -5.35 -8.62 0.85
C VAL A 177 -4.42 -8.27 2.02
N MET A 178 -4.38 -7.01 2.44
CA MET A 178 -3.56 -6.59 3.59
C MET A 178 -3.98 -7.26 4.89
N LEU A 179 -5.29 -7.46 5.11
CA LEU A 179 -5.81 -8.19 6.26
C LEU A 179 -5.48 -9.68 6.19
N ALA A 180 -5.53 -10.28 5.00
CA ALA A 180 -5.13 -11.66 4.78
C ALA A 180 -3.65 -11.87 5.16
N PHE A 181 -2.77 -10.99 4.68
CA PHE A 181 -1.36 -10.95 5.09
C PHE A 181 -1.16 -10.89 6.60
N ALA A 182 -1.90 -10.01 7.28
CA ALA A 182 -1.82 -9.85 8.72
C ALA A 182 -2.26 -11.11 9.49
N ARG A 183 -3.13 -11.94 8.89
CA ARG A 183 -3.58 -13.22 9.47
C ARG A 183 -2.57 -14.33 9.22
N THR A 184 -2.01 -14.42 8.02
CA THR A 184 -1.01 -15.44 7.66
C THR A 184 0.30 -15.31 8.45
N LEU A 185 0.66 -14.10 8.89
CA LEU A 185 1.86 -13.85 9.69
C LEU A 185 1.72 -14.18 11.19
N LYS A 186 0.53 -14.56 11.67
CA LYS A 186 0.29 -14.95 13.07
C LYS A 186 0.49 -16.44 13.27
#